data_AF-A0AAV0JFH6-F1
#
_entry.id   AF-A0AAV0JFH6-F1
#
_cell.length_a   1.000
_cell.length_b   1.000
_cell.length_c   1.000
_cell.angle_alpha   90.00
_cell.angle_beta   90.00
_cell.angle_gamma   90.00
#
_symmetry.space_group_name_H-M   'P 1'
#
loop_
_entity.id
_entity.type
_entity.pdbx_description
1 polymer ?
#
loop_
_entity_poly.entity_id
_entity_poly.type
_entity_poly.pdbx_seq_one_letter_code
_entity_poly.pdbx_strand_id
1 'polypeptide(L)' 'MFKGSMRLAVDIWGRIQVTEPANFAVKEDNNLSLVEYELVTVAADE' A
#
# COMPACT_ATOMS: atom_id res chain seq x y z
N MET A 1 -8.73 -1.18 -1.01
CA MET A 1 -8.79 -1.77 0.34
C MET A 1 -9.55 -3.08 0.25
N PHE A 2 -9.01 -4.17 0.78
CA PHE A 2 -9.65 -5.49 0.73
C PHE A 2 -9.94 -5.93 2.17
N LYS A 3 -11.23 -5.98 2.53
CA LYS A 3 -11.67 -6.43 3.87
C LYS A 3 -10.90 -5.74 5.02
N GLY A 4 -10.75 -4.42 4.97
CA GLY A 4 -10.06 -3.64 6.00
C GLY A 4 -8.54 -3.59 5.87
N SER A 5 -7.89 -4.45 5.07
CA SER A 5 -6.44 -4.38 4.85
C SER A 5 -6.04 -3.77 3.51
N MET A 6 -4.80 -3.32 3.41
CA MET A 6 -4.22 -2.78 2.18
C MET A 6 -3.34 -3.81 1.48
N ARG A 7 -3.34 -3.77 0.14
CA ARG A 7 -2.45 -4.58 -0.70
C ARG A 7 -1.99 -3.76 -1.89
N LEU A 8 -0.75 -3.97 -2.30
CA LEU A 8 -0.26 -3.46 -3.57
C LEU A 8 -0.77 -4.35 -4.70
N ALA A 9 -1.39 -3.77 -5.71
CA ALA A 9 -1.90 -4.48 -6.87
C ALA A 9 -1.67 -3.65 -8.13
N VAL A 10 -1.45 -4.34 -9.24
CA VAL A 10 -1.42 -3.75 -10.59
C VAL A 10 -2.70 -4.20 -11.30
N ASP A 11 -3.41 -3.26 -11.90
CA ASP A 11 -4.64 -3.57 -12.63
C ASP A 11 -4.35 -4.06 -14.05
N ILE A 12 -5.40 -4.29 -14.83
CA ILE A 12 -5.31 -4.82 -16.20
C ILE A 12 -4.68 -3.83 -17.20
N TRP A 13 -4.56 -2.56 -16.85
CA TRP A 13 -3.94 -1.52 -17.68
C TRP A 13 -2.54 -1.14 -17.18
N GLY A 14 -2.18 -1.54 -15.97
CA GLY A 14 -0.89 -1.31 -15.37
C GLY A 14 0.22 -2.24 -15.89
N ARG A 15 1.47 -1.82 -15.71
CA ARG A 15 2.66 -2.55 -16.13
C ARG A 15 3.66 -2.64 -15.00
N ILE A 16 4.27 -3.80 -14.84
CA ILE A 16 5.45 -4.02 -13.99
C ILE A 16 6.70 -3.97 -14.87
N GLN A 17 7.74 -3.29 -14.39
CA GLN A 17 9.04 -3.22 -15.06
C GLN A 17 10.14 -3.67 -14.10
N VAL A 18 11.13 -4.36 -14.65
CA VAL A 18 12.34 -4.70 -13.92
C VAL A 18 13.19 -3.43 -13.80
N THR A 19 13.70 -3.18 -12.60
CA THR A 19 14.58 -2.06 -12.28
C THR A 19 15.91 -2.58 -11.73
N GLU A 20 16.86 -1.68 -11.53
CA GLU A 20 18.06 -2.00 -10.77
C GLU A 20 17.70 -2.40 -9.32
N PRO A 21 18.56 -3.18 -8.65
CA PRO A 21 18.33 -3.57 -7.27
C PRO A 21 18.11 -2.34 -6.37
N ALA A 22 17.12 -2.43 -5.47
CA ALA A 22 16.89 -1.41 -4.48
C ALA A 22 18.13 -1.22 -3.60
N ASN A 23 18.52 0.03 -3.37
CA ASN A 23 19.66 0.40 -2.53
C ASN A 23 19.29 0.57 -1.04
N PHE A 24 18.07 0.20 -0.67
CA PHE A 24 17.53 0.32 0.67
C PHE A 24 17.15 -1.05 1.24
N ALA A 25 17.28 -1.19 2.55
CA ALA A 25 16.80 -2.36 3.27
C ALA A 25 15.26 -2.32 3.37
N VAL A 26 14.62 -3.45 3.12
CA VAL A 26 13.16 -3.58 3.31
C VAL A 26 12.86 -3.63 4.80
N LYS A 27 11.87 -2.85 5.23
CA LYS A 27 11.37 -2.86 6.61
C LYS A 27 10.35 -3.98 6.80
N GLU A 28 10.83 -5.20 7.04
CA GLU A 28 9.99 -6.42 7.09
C GLU A 28 8.99 -6.46 8.26
N ASP A 29 9.26 -5.72 9.35
CA ASP A 29 8.38 -5.60 10.51
C ASP A 29 7.15 -4.69 10.25
N ASN A 30 7.14 -3.94 9.15
CA ASN A 30 6.04 -3.02 8.80
C ASN A 30 5.19 -3.54 7.64
N ASN A 31 4.43 -4.59 7.88
CA ASN A 31 3.58 -5.20 6.87
C ASN A 31 2.16 -4.61 6.86
N LEU A 32 1.90 -3.72 5.90
CA LEU A 32 0.59 -3.05 5.73
C LEU A 32 -0.57 -4.01 5.37
N SER A 33 -0.27 -5.24 4.95
CA SER A 33 -1.29 -6.24 4.63
C SER A 33 -1.81 -6.96 5.88
N LEU A 34 -1.07 -6.92 6.99
CA LEU A 34 -1.46 -7.50 8.28
C LEU A 34 -2.17 -6.50 9.20
N VAL A 35 -2.23 -5.23 8.80
CA VAL A 35 -2.86 -4.16 9.56
C VAL A 35 -4.26 -3.90 9.01
N GLU A 36 -5.23 -3.77 9.91
CA GLU A 36 -6.58 -3.35 9.58
C GLU A 36 -6.69 -1.82 9.69
N TYR A 37 -7.35 -1.24 8.70
CA TYR A 37 -7.58 0.18 8.56
C TYR A 37 -9.07 0.46 8.43
N GLU A 38 -9.50 1.54 9.04
CA GLU A 38 -10.83 2.11 8.84
C GLU A 38 -10.77 3.33 7.92
N LEU A 39 -11.87 3.59 7.22
CA LEU A 39 -12.01 4.79 6.43
C LEU A 39 -12.36 5.95 7.37
N VAL A 40 -11.47 6.95 7.45
CA VAL A 40 -11.73 8.18 8.20
C VAL A 40 -11.98 9.33 7.22
N THR A 41 -13.15 9.95 7.31
CA THR A 41 -13.46 11.19 6.58
C THR A 41 -12.98 12.39 7.39
N VAL A 42 -12.05 13.16 6.84
CA VAL A 42 -11.61 14.43 7.45
C VAL A 42 -12.58 15.52 7.01
N ALA A 43 -13.26 16.16 7.96
CA ALA A 43 -14.02 17.38 7.67
C ALA A 43 -13.03 18.51 7.38
N ALA A 44 -13.30 19.34 6.35
CA ALA A 44 -12.57 20.59 6.21
C ALA A 44 -13.04 21.52 7.34
N ASP A 45 -12.12 21.98 8.17
CA ASP A 45 -12.41 23.06 9.12
C ASP A 45 -12.79 24.32 8.32
N GLU A 46 -13.96 24.92 8.61
CA GLU A 46 -14.40 26.21 8.06
C GLU A 46 -13.61 27.39 8.64
#